data_AF-A0A8S4FS17-F1
#
_entry.id   AF-A0A8S4FS17-F1
#
_cell.length_a   1.000
_cell.length_b   1.000
_cell.length_c   1.000
_cell.angle_alpha   90.00
_cell.angle_beta   90.00
_cell.angle_gamma   90.00
#
_symmetry.space_group_name_H-M   'P 1'
#
loop_
_entity.id
_entity.type
_entity.pdbx_description
1 polymer ?
#
loop_
_entity_poly.entity_id
_entity_poly.type
_entity_poly.pdbx_seq_one_letter_code
_entity_poly.pdbx_strand_id
1 'polypeptide(L)'
;MLKYCLFGHNVTLANKFESGSEPLMINVSPTTYEWLMKFPGFDMEPRERACLPNSFPKDIPGTCHFLHKYTHPGTNPDASQVKHIEAALKDYKIGQLLPGEVDCEEPT
;
A
#
# COMPACT_ATOMS: atom_id res chain seq x y z
N MET A 1 2.76 14.85 -22.82
CA MET A 1 2.50 14.26 -21.50
C MET A 1 2.47 12.74 -21.63
N LEU A 2 3.42 12.04 -21.01
CA LEU A 2 3.40 10.58 -20.95
C LEU A 2 2.42 10.15 -19.85
N LYS A 3 1.47 9.28 -20.18
CA LYS A 3 0.54 8.67 -19.22
C LYS A 3 0.83 7.18 -19.15
N TYR A 4 1.00 6.65 -17.94
CA TYR A 4 1.17 5.21 -17.74
C TYR A 4 -0.19 4.53 -17.79
N CYS A 5 -0.36 3.59 -18.73
CA CYS A 5 -1.52 2.72 -18.80
C CYS A 5 -1.07 1.29 -18.42
N LEU A 6 -1.56 0.79 -17.28
CA LEU A 6 -1.28 -0.57 -16.82
C LEU A 6 -2.37 -1.52 -17.35
N PHE A 7 -1.96 -2.72 -17.77
CA PHE A 7 -2.87 -3.74 -18.32
C PHE A 7 -2.50 -5.14 -17.82
N GLY A 8 -3.40 -6.11 -18.05
CA GLY A 8 -3.20 -7.52 -17.71
C GLY A 8 -4.05 -8.00 -16.54
N HIS A 9 -4.01 -9.31 -16.30
CA HIS A 9 -4.87 -9.99 -15.34
C HIS A 9 -4.78 -9.40 -13.92
N ASN A 10 -3.57 -9.11 -13.45
CA ASN A 10 -3.34 -8.56 -12.11
C ASN A 10 -3.92 -7.14 -11.95
N VAL A 11 -3.94 -6.34 -13.03
CA VAL A 11 -4.57 -5.02 -13.01
C VAL A 11 -6.09 -5.15 -12.87
N THR A 12 -6.70 -6.07 -13.63
CA THR A 12 -8.13 -6.38 -13.47
C THR A 12 -8.44 -6.93 -12.07
N LEU A 13 -7.56 -7.75 -11.51
CA LEU A 13 -7.73 -8.31 -10.17
C LEU A 13 -7.64 -7.22 -9.10
N ALA A 14 -6.69 -6.30 -9.21
CA ALA A 14 -6.58 -5.14 -8.31
C ALA A 14 -7.85 -4.28 -8.32
N ASN A 15 -8.42 -4.02 -9.50
CA ASN A 15 -9.71 -3.32 -9.60
C ASN A 15 -10.83 -4.08 -8.87
N LYS A 16 -10.88 -5.42 -8.97
CA LYS A 16 -11.86 -6.22 -8.23
C LYS A 16 -11.64 -6.20 -6.72
N PHE A 17 -10.40 -6.08 -6.25
CA PHE A 17 -10.11 -5.91 -4.82
C PHE A 17 -10.65 -4.59 -4.28
N GLU A 18 -10.53 -3.51 -5.06
CA GLU A 18 -11.11 -2.20 -4.74
C GLU A 18 -12.64 -2.28 -4.72
N SER A 19 -13.26 -2.85 -5.77
CA SER A 19 -14.72 -2.94 -5.86
C SER A 19 -15.36 -3.86 -4.80
N GLY A 20 -14.60 -4.81 -4.25
CA GLY A 20 -15.01 -5.69 -3.14
C GLY A 20 -14.57 -5.17 -1.75
N SER A 21 -14.06 -3.94 -1.67
CA SER A 21 -13.73 -3.28 -0.42
C SER A 21 -14.97 -2.65 0.23
N GLU A 22 -14.78 -2.09 1.41
CA GLU A 22 -15.78 -1.35 2.16
C GLU A 22 -15.40 0.13 2.24
N PRO A 23 -16.37 1.05 2.40
CA PRO A 23 -16.09 2.48 2.55
C PRO A 23 -15.14 2.74 3.72
N LEU A 24 -14.15 3.63 3.51
CA LEU A 24 -13.12 3.99 4.50
C LEU A 24 -12.16 2.85 4.89
N MET A 25 -12.19 1.73 4.17
CA MET A 25 -11.34 0.57 4.43
C MET A 25 -10.37 0.33 3.27
N ILE A 26 -9.12 -0.01 3.62
CA ILE A 26 -8.08 -0.36 2.64
C ILE A 26 -7.98 -1.89 2.56
N ASN A 27 -8.52 -2.47 1.47
CA ASN A 27 -8.47 -3.91 1.24
C ASN A 27 -7.13 -4.35 0.63
N VAL A 28 -6.45 -5.28 1.29
CA VAL A 28 -5.11 -5.76 0.94
C VAL A 28 -5.20 -7.22 0.50
N SER A 29 -4.64 -7.52 -0.68
CA SER A 29 -4.58 -8.88 -1.20
C SER A 29 -3.68 -9.78 -0.34
N PRO A 30 -3.90 -11.11 -0.34
CA PRO A 30 -3.05 -12.05 0.41
C PRO A 30 -1.56 -11.92 0.06
N THR A 31 -1.28 -11.73 -1.24
CA THR A 31 0.09 -11.53 -1.74
C THR A 31 0.75 -10.28 -1.18
N THR A 32 0.03 -9.16 -1.10
CA THR A 32 0.56 -7.90 -0.56
C THR A 32 0.72 -7.97 0.96
N TYR A 33 -0.20 -8.66 1.64
CA TYR A 33 -0.13 -8.90 3.07
C TYR A 33 1.16 -9.64 3.46
N GLU A 34 1.53 -10.70 2.75
CA GLU A 34 2.79 -11.43 3.00
C GLU A 34 4.04 -10.54 2.89
N TRP A 35 4.01 -9.53 2.01
CA TRP A 35 5.10 -8.57 1.89
C TRP A 35 5.09 -7.55 3.03
N LEU A 36 3.92 -7.02 3.39
CA LEU A 36 3.79 -6.01 4.44
C LEU A 36 4.13 -6.57 5.82
N MET A 37 3.81 -7.84 6.09
CA MET A 37 4.14 -8.51 7.34
C MET A 37 5.64 -8.68 7.61
N LYS A 38 6.50 -8.48 6.59
CA LYS A 38 7.96 -8.43 6.79
C LYS A 38 8.41 -7.16 7.49
N PHE A 39 7.56 -6.14 7.53
CA PHE A 39 7.83 -4.85 8.16
C PHE A 39 6.95 -4.70 9.41
N PRO A 40 7.52 -4.36 10.57
CA PRO A 40 6.74 -4.13 11.77
C PRO A 40 5.90 -2.85 11.64
N GLY A 41 4.79 -2.81 12.38
CA GLY A 41 3.99 -1.59 12.57
C GLY A 41 2.67 -1.54 11.80
N PHE A 42 2.44 -2.45 10.85
CA PHE A 42 1.15 -2.53 10.16
C PHE A 42 0.12 -3.27 10.99
N ASP A 43 -1.03 -2.65 11.22
CA ASP A 43 -2.19 -3.23 11.89
C ASP A 43 -3.20 -3.73 10.84
N MET A 44 -3.43 -5.04 10.83
CA MET A 44 -4.15 -5.73 9.77
C MET A 44 -5.26 -6.61 10.35
N GLU A 45 -6.47 -6.51 9.81
CA GLU A 45 -7.60 -7.35 10.19
C GLU A 45 -7.89 -8.39 9.09
N PRO A 46 -7.90 -9.69 9.41
CA PRO A 46 -8.21 -10.72 8.42
C PRO A 46 -9.69 -10.72 8.03
N ARG A 47 -9.98 -10.86 6.73
CA ARG A 47 -11.32 -11.04 6.20
C ARG A 47 -11.57 -12.49 5.81
N GLU A 48 -12.82 -12.82 5.51
CA GLU A 48 -13.16 -14.15 5.00
C GLU A 48 -12.60 -14.39 3.60
N ARG A 49 -12.19 -15.64 3.32
CA ARG A 49 -11.69 -16.01 1.99
C ARG A 49 -12.76 -15.84 0.89
N ALA A 50 -14.04 -15.88 1.26
CA ALA A 50 -15.16 -15.61 0.36
C ALA A 50 -15.18 -14.16 -0.16
N CYS A 51 -14.52 -13.22 0.53
CA CYS A 51 -14.36 -11.84 0.08
C CYS A 51 -13.28 -11.68 -1.00
N LEU A 52 -12.55 -12.74 -1.34
CA LEU A 52 -11.62 -12.70 -2.47
C LEU A 52 -12.38 -12.71 -3.80
N PRO A 53 -11.87 -12.02 -4.84
CA PRO A 53 -12.46 -12.10 -6.16
C PRO A 53 -12.55 -13.56 -6.66
N ASN A 54 -13.66 -13.95 -7.29
CA ASN A 54 -13.84 -15.31 -7.85
C ASN A 54 -12.75 -15.71 -8.87
N SER A 55 -12.13 -14.72 -9.51
CA SER A 55 -11.02 -14.93 -10.45
C SER A 55 -9.65 -15.00 -9.78
N PHE A 56 -9.58 -14.94 -8.45
CA PHE A 56 -8.33 -15.05 -7.71
C PHE A 56 -7.80 -16.49 -7.79
N PRO A 57 -6.49 -16.69 -8.07
CA PRO A 57 -5.91 -18.03 -8.16
C PRO A 57 -6.10 -18.83 -6.86
N LYS A 58 -6.63 -20.05 -6.97
CA LYS A 58 -6.98 -20.89 -5.81
C LYS A 58 -5.75 -21.52 -5.14
N ASP A 59 -4.67 -21.65 -5.91
CA ASP A 59 -3.36 -22.15 -5.49
C ASP A 59 -2.65 -21.22 -4.52
N ILE A 60 -2.95 -19.91 -4.55
CA ILE A 60 -2.39 -18.96 -3.61
C ILE A 60 -3.12 -19.11 -2.25
N PRO A 61 -2.39 -19.41 -1.16
CA PRO A 61 -2.98 -19.53 0.16
C PRO A 61 -3.36 -18.15 0.75
N GLY A 62 -4.04 -18.17 1.89
CA GLY A 62 -4.39 -16.94 2.62
C GLY A 62 -5.75 -16.34 2.26
N THR A 63 -5.97 -15.14 2.78
CA THR A 63 -7.20 -14.34 2.65
C THR A 63 -6.84 -12.86 2.49
N CYS A 64 -7.82 -12.03 2.15
CA CYS A 64 -7.63 -10.58 2.14
C CYS A 64 -7.71 -9.99 3.55
N HIS A 65 -7.11 -8.82 3.72
CA HIS A 65 -7.02 -8.15 5.01
C HIS A 65 -7.40 -6.69 4.86
N PHE A 66 -7.96 -6.09 5.91
CA PHE A 66 -8.07 -4.65 6.01
C PHE A 66 -6.86 -4.07 6.71
N LEU A 67 -6.26 -3.05 6.11
CA LEU A 67 -5.20 -2.26 6.74
C LEU A 67 -5.85 -1.10 7.51
N HIS A 68 -5.63 -1.07 8.83
CA HIS A 68 -6.19 -0.07 9.73
C HIS A 68 -5.25 1.11 9.96
N LYS A 69 -4.02 0.81 10.38
CA LYS A 69 -3.05 1.84 10.76
C LYS A 69 -1.63 1.37 10.59
N TYR A 70 -0.72 2.34 10.55
CA TYR A 70 0.71 2.12 10.61
C TYR A 70 1.30 2.80 11.86
N THR A 71 2.07 2.04 12.64
CA THR A 71 2.75 2.49 13.84
C THR A 71 4.25 2.35 13.62
N HIS A 72 4.91 3.46 13.36
CA HIS A 72 6.36 3.47 13.17
C HIS A 72 7.11 3.12 14.48
N PRO A 73 8.03 2.13 14.49
CA PRO A 73 8.69 1.66 15.72
C PRO A 73 9.46 2.72 16.53
N GLY A 74 9.99 3.76 15.86
CA GLY A 74 10.74 4.85 16.49
C GLY A 74 9.90 6.04 16.97
N THR A 75 8.57 5.98 16.83
CA THR A 75 7.65 7.07 17.18
C THR A 75 6.73 6.64 18.33
N ASN A 76 6.33 7.58 19.19
CA ASN A 76 5.35 7.33 20.25
C ASN A 76 4.09 6.65 19.66
N PRO A 77 3.66 5.46 20.15
CA PRO A 77 2.48 4.75 19.65
C PRO A 77 1.18 5.56 19.67
N ASP A 78 1.06 6.55 20.56
CA ASP A 78 -0.12 7.42 20.68
C ASP A 78 -0.04 8.66 19.76
N ALA A 79 1.01 8.78 18.96
CA ALA A 79 1.13 9.85 17.99
C ALA A 79 0.10 9.71 16.85
N SER A 80 -0.18 10.81 16.18
CA SER A 80 -1.06 10.79 15.01
C SER A 80 -0.46 9.95 13.87
N GLN A 81 -1.30 9.37 13.03
CA GLN A 81 -0.86 8.61 11.85
C GLN A 81 0.07 9.42 10.94
N VAL A 82 -0.19 10.72 10.79
CA VAL A 82 0.68 11.63 10.02
C VAL A 82 2.11 11.63 10.56
N LYS A 83 2.30 11.68 11.88
CA LYS A 83 3.65 11.66 12.49
C LYS A 83 4.38 10.34 12.27
N HIS A 84 3.67 9.22 12.34
CA HIS A 84 4.25 7.91 12.04
C HIS A 84 4.68 7.81 10.56
N ILE A 85 3.89 8.37 9.64
CA ILE A 85 4.21 8.43 8.21
C ILE A 85 5.41 9.35 7.96
N GLU A 86 5.44 10.54 8.57
CA GLU A 86 6.57 11.47 8.47
C GLU A 86 7.89 10.86 8.98
N ALA A 87 7.84 10.15 10.11
CA ALA A 87 8.99 9.42 10.64
C ALA A 87 9.47 8.34 9.66
N ALA A 88 8.55 7.55 9.09
CA ALA A 88 8.91 6.56 8.09
C ALA A 88 9.50 7.19 6.81
N LEU A 89 8.92 8.26 6.29
CA LEU A 89 9.46 8.97 5.12
C LEU A 89 10.89 9.47 5.36
N LYS A 90 11.16 10.01 6.56
CA LYS A 90 12.49 10.45 6.97
C LYS A 90 13.48 9.28 7.05
N ASP A 91 13.07 8.17 7.66
CA ASP A 91 13.91 6.99 7.84
C ASP A 91 14.26 6.32 6.50
N TYR A 92 13.30 6.24 5.58
CA TYR A 92 13.50 5.69 4.22
C TYR A 92 14.05 6.71 3.22
N LYS A 93 14.28 7.97 3.64
CA LYS A 93 14.76 9.08 2.79
C LYS A 93 13.91 9.32 1.55
N ILE A 94 12.59 9.09 1.66
CA ILE A 94 11.65 9.29 0.57
C ILE A 94 11.22 10.76 0.53
N GLY A 95 11.32 11.41 -0.63
CA GLY A 95 10.93 12.81 -0.80
C GLY A 95 11.99 13.84 -0.37
N GLN A 96 13.19 13.40 0.02
CA GLN A 96 14.36 14.27 0.10
C GLN A 96 14.94 14.42 -1.31
N LEU A 97 14.78 15.59 -1.92
CA LEU A 97 15.58 15.97 -3.09
C LEU A 97 17.05 15.78 -2.72
N LEU A 98 17.74 14.92 -3.45
CA LEU A 98 19.20 14.88 -3.40
C LEU A 98 19.69 16.28 -3.80
N PRO A 99 20.64 16.90 -3.06
CA PRO A 99 21.22 18.16 -3.48
C PRO A 99 22.01 17.92 -4.78
N GLY A 100 21.39 18.15 -5.95
CA GLY A 100 22.03 17.94 -7.25
C GLY A 100 21.12 17.91 -8.48
N GLU A 101 19.81 17.74 -8.37
CA GLU A 101 18.91 17.76 -9.55
C GLU A 101 18.15 19.10 -9.65
N VAL A 102 18.90 20.16 -10.00
CA VAL A 102 18.34 21.37 -10.60
C VAL A 102 19.09 21.59 -11.91
N ASP A 103 18.43 21.27 -13.02
CA ASP A 103 18.36 22.10 -14.23
C ASP A 103 17.76 21.28 -15.37
N CYS A 104 16.74 21.85 -16.02
CA CYS A 104 16.50 21.78 -17.47
C CYS A 104 15.29 22.70 -17.79
N GLU A 105 15.63 23.98 -17.93
CA GLU A 105 15.04 25.06 -18.75
C GLU A 105 13.59 24.96 -19.26
N GLU A 106 12.81 26.02 -18.99
CA GLU A 106 11.56 26.35 -19.70
C GLU A 106 11.83 26.70 -21.17
N PRO A 107 11.04 26.21 -22.13
CA PRO A 107 11.03 26.77 -23.47
C PRO A 107 10.02 27.93 -23.58
N THR A 108 10.56 29.07 -24.01
CA THR A 108 9.91 30.29 -24.52
C THR A 108 8.81 30.07 -25.55
#